data_AF-A0AAX1SQH8-F1
#
_entry.id   AF-A0AAX1SQH8-F1
#
_cell.length_a   1.000
_cell.length_b   1.000
_cell.length_c   1.000
_cell.angle_alpha   90.00
_cell.angle_beta   90.00
_cell.angle_gamma   90.00
#
_symmetry.space_group_name_H-M   'P 1'
#
loop_
_entity.id
_entity.type
_entity.pdbx_description
1 polymer ?
#
loop_
_entity_poly.entity_id
_entity_poly.type
_entity_poly.pdbx_seq_one_letter_code
_entity_poly.pdbx_strand_id
1 'polypeptide(L)' 'MAEGTFKERYLAGEIPFEEIDRYISRWNNSDDPRTLARYLGLNAEEEDVWIDESDDALQDMLDGQKG' A
#
# COMPACT_ATOMS: atom_id res chain seq x y z
N MET A 1 -9.79 14.23 -10.25
CA MET A 1 -9.53 12.78 -10.34
C MET A 1 -8.93 12.43 -8.99
N ALA A 2 -9.60 11.62 -8.17
CA ALA A 2 -8.99 11.21 -6.90
C ALA A 2 -7.65 10.52 -7.23
N GLU A 3 -6.55 10.95 -6.60
CA GLU A 3 -5.31 10.18 -6.64
C GLU A 3 -5.66 8.79 -6.06
N GLY A 4 -5.52 7.73 -6.86
CA GLY A 4 -5.77 6.36 -6.39
C GLY A 4 -4.86 6.00 -5.22
N THR A 5 -5.26 4.98 -4.46
CA THR A 5 -4.47 4.41 -3.37
C THR A 5 -3.13 3.85 -3.87
N PHE A 6 -2.18 3.63 -2.95
CA PHE A 6 -0.91 2.99 -3.28
C PHE A 6 -1.13 1.66 -4.02
N LYS A 7 -1.99 0.80 -3.47
CA LYS A 7 -2.29 -0.52 -4.05
C LYS A 7 -2.83 -0.40 -5.48
N GLU A 8 -3.81 0.47 -5.73
CA GLU A 8 -4.40 0.62 -7.07
C GLU A 8 -3.35 1.02 -8.12
N ARG A 9 -2.47 1.97 -7.77
CA ARG A 9 -1.45 2.48 -8.69
C ARG A 9 -0.31 1.50 -8.88
N TYR A 10 0.06 0.78 -7.82
CA TYR A 10 1.07 -0.27 -7.88
C TYR A 10 0.59 -1.45 -8.75
N LEU A 11 -0.65 -1.91 -8.57
CA LEU A 11 -1.25 -2.98 -9.38
C LEU A 11 -1.45 -2.57 -10.85
N ALA A 12 -1.69 -1.28 -11.11
CA ALA A 12 -1.73 -0.74 -12.47
C ALA A 12 -0.34 -0.58 -13.12
N GLY A 13 0.74 -0.83 -12.39
CA GLY A 13 2.11 -0.64 -12.86
C GLY A 13 2.52 0.83 -13.03
N GLU A 14 1.76 1.77 -12.45
CA GLU A 14 2.04 3.20 -12.54
C GLU A 14 3.18 3.65 -11.62
N ILE A 15 3.40 2.93 -10.52
CA ILE A 15 4.41 3.24 -9.50
C ILE A 15 5.17 1.97 -9.07
N PRO A 16 6.45 2.09 -8.68
CA PRO A 16 7.19 0.99 -8.05
C PRO A 16 6.69 0.74 -6.62
N PHE A 17 7.01 -0.43 -6.05
CA PHE A 17 6.66 -0.75 -4.67
C PHE A 17 7.30 0.22 -3.68
N GLU A 18 8.53 0.68 -3.95
CA GLU A 18 9.29 1.66 -3.16
C GLU A 18 8.54 3.00 -2.93
N GLU A 19 7.51 3.33 -3.73
CA GLU A 19 6.68 4.51 -3.43
C GLU A 19 5.87 4.34 -2.13
N ILE A 20 5.74 3.13 -1.57
CA ILE A 20 5.04 2.89 -0.30
C ILE A 20 5.56 3.79 0.82
N ASP A 21 6.88 3.97 0.94
CA ASP A 21 7.53 4.86 1.91
C ASP A 21 7.02 6.30 1.81
N ARG A 22 6.79 6.77 0.59
CA ARG A 22 6.27 8.11 0.33
C ARG A 22 4.81 8.25 0.77
N TYR A 23 4.00 7.22 0.55
CA TYR A 23 2.61 7.20 1.02
C TYR A 23 2.55 7.14 2.54
N ILE A 24 3.40 6.33 3.18
CA ILE A 24 3.54 6.25 4.64
C ILE A 24 3.95 7.60 5.22
N SER A 25 4.95 8.27 4.62
CA SER A 25 5.38 9.59 5.04
C SER A 25 4.28 10.65 4.89
N ARG A 26 3.54 10.63 3.76
CA ARG A 26 2.39 11.53 3.54
C ARG A 26 1.30 11.29 4.58
N TRP A 27 0.98 10.04 4.88
CA TRP A 27 -0.02 9.68 5.89
C TRP A 27 0.42 10.13 7.29
N ASN A 28 1.66 9.84 7.70
CA ASN A 28 2.23 10.25 8.99
C ASN A 28 2.24 11.77 9.21
N ASN A 29 2.31 12.55 8.12
CA ASN A 29 2.27 14.01 8.15
C ASN A 29 0.87 14.58 7.82
N SER A 30 -0.17 13.76 7.89
CA SER A 30 -1.56 14.15 7.61
C SER A 30 -2.47 13.90 8.80
N ASP A 31 -3.58 14.62 8.85
CA ASP A 31 -4.70 14.34 9.77
C ASP A 31 -5.70 13.33 9.17
N ASP A 32 -5.25 12.41 8.30
CA ASP A 32 -6.13 11.43 7.68
C ASP A 32 -6.67 10.46 8.75
N PRO A 33 -8.00 10.35 8.93
CA PRO A 33 -8.58 9.54 9.99
C PRO A 33 -8.54 8.03 9.69
N ARG A 34 -8.15 7.63 8.48
CA ARG A 34 -8.04 6.22 8.10
C ARG A 34 -6.78 5.61 8.71
N THR A 35 -6.83 4.31 8.98
CA THR A 35 -5.61 3.54 9.27
C THR A 35 -4.68 3.55 8.05
N LEU A 36 -3.39 3.37 8.29
CA LEU A 36 -2.38 3.34 7.23
C LEU A 36 -2.71 2.30 6.14
N ALA A 37 -3.12 1.09 6.51
CA ALA A 37 -3.57 0.06 5.56
C ALA A 37 -4.73 0.55 4.68
N ARG A 38 -5.76 1.17 5.26
CA ARG A 38 -6.90 1.70 4.50
C ARG A 38 -6.54 2.91 3.65
N TYR A 39 -5.54 3.68 4.05
CA TYR A 39 -4.97 4.76 3.24
C TYR A 39 -4.21 4.21 2.03
N LEU A 40 -3.43 3.14 2.23
CA LEU A 40 -2.69 2.42 1.19
C LEU A 40 -3.58 1.58 0.27
N GLY A 41 -4.82 1.28 0.68
CA GLY A 41 -5.77 0.46 -0.07
C GLY A 41 -5.66 -1.04 0.22
N LEU A 42 -4.94 -1.43 1.28
CA LEU A 42 -4.76 -2.81 1.69
C LEU A 42 -6.04 -3.37 2.32
N ASN A 43 -6.29 -4.67 2.11
CA ASN A 43 -7.28 -5.45 2.84
C ASN A 43 -6.70 -5.97 4.17
N ALA A 44 -7.52 -6.68 4.96
CA ALA A 44 -7.10 -7.18 6.27
C ALA A 44 -5.99 -8.24 6.20
N GLU A 45 -6.00 -9.10 5.17
CA GLU A 45 -4.98 -10.14 4.99
C GLU A 45 -3.64 -9.53 4.57
N GLU A 46 -3.68 -8.52 3.70
CA GLU A 46 -2.49 -7.76 3.26
C GLU A 46 -1.89 -6.94 4.40
N GLU A 47 -2.75 -6.34 5.25
CA GLU A 47 -2.30 -5.67 6.47
C GLU A 47 -1.63 -6.65 7.44
N ASP A 48 -2.19 -7.85 7.63
CA ASP A 48 -1.63 -8.88 8.51
C ASP A 48 -0.25 -9.34 8.02
N VAL A 49 -0.11 -9.67 6.74
CA VAL A 49 1.18 -10.03 6.12
C VAL A 49 2.21 -8.91 6.26
N TRP A 50 1.79 -7.66 6.05
CA TRP A 50 2.71 -6.53 6.14
C TRP A 50 3.23 -6.30 7.58
N ILE A 51 2.34 -6.44 8.56
CA ILE A 51 2.66 -6.23 9.97
C ILE A 51 3.41 -7.42 10.58
N ASP A 52 3.06 -8.65 10.22
CA ASP A 52 3.63 -9.88 10.80
C ASP A 52 4.90 -10.35 10.07
N GLU A 53 4.94 -10.25 8.74
CA GLU A 53 6.03 -10.79 7.93
C GLU A 53 7.03 -9.71 7.51
N SER A 54 6.69 -8.87 6.53
CA SER A 54 7.54 -7.78 6.04
C SER A 54 6.92 -7.02 4.85
N ASP A 55 7.52 -5.88 4.50
CA ASP A 55 7.31 -5.20 3.22
C ASP A 55 7.56 -6.11 2.00
N ASP A 56 8.56 -7.00 2.05
CA ASP A 56 8.89 -7.93 0.95
C ASP A 56 7.79 -8.99 0.75
N ALA A 57 7.22 -9.51 1.84
CA ALA A 57 6.09 -10.42 1.80
C ALA A 57 4.81 -9.75 1.26
N LEU A 58 4.54 -8.51 1.68
CA LEU A 58 3.47 -7.71 1.10
C LEU A 58 3.70 -7.49 -0.40
N GLN A 59 4.94 -7.19 -0.81
CA GLN A 59 5.27 -6.99 -2.21
C GLN A 59 5.00 -8.24 -3.05
N ASP A 60 5.47 -9.42 -2.61
CA ASP A 60 5.23 -10.70 -3.31
C ASP A 60 3.73 -11.00 -3.47
N MET A 61 2.95 -10.78 -2.40
CA MET A 61 1.50 -10.95 -2.41
C MET A 61 0.79 -10.00 -3.39
N LEU A 62 1.26 -8.76 -3.52
CA LEU A 62 0.70 -7.79 -4.47
C LEU A 62 1.20 -8.03 -5.90
N ASP A 63 2.46 -8.44 -6.10
CA ASP A 63 2.99 -8.84 -7.41
C ASP A 63 2.20 -10.05 -7.97
N GLY A 64 1.78 -10.99 -7.11
CA GLY A 64 0.88 -12.08 -7.50
C GLY A 64 -0.53 -11.65 -7.92
N GLN A 65 -0.94 -10.43 -7.60
CA GLN A 65 -2.23 -9.84 -8.02
C GLN A 65 -2.11 -9.03 -9.31
N LYS A 66 -0.90 -8.75 -9.79
CA LYS A 66 -0.69 -8.08 -11.08
C LYS A 66 -1.02 -9.04 -12.21
N GLY A 67 -1.92 -8.61 -13.10
CA GLY A 67 -2.33 -9.35 -14.29
C GLY A 67 -1.42 -9.09 -15.49
#